data_AF-A0A418V260-F1
#
_entry.id   AF-A0A418V260-F1
#
_cell.length_a   1.000
_cell.length_b   1.000
_cell.length_c   1.000
_cell.angle_alpha   90.00
_cell.angle_beta   90.00
_cell.angle_gamma   90.00
#
_symmetry.space_group_name_H-M   'P 1'
#
loop_
_entity.id
_entity.type
_entity.pdbx_description
1 polymer ?
#
loop_
_entity_poly.entity_id
_entity_poly.type
_entity_poly.pdbx_seq_one_letter_code
_entity_poly.pdbx_strand_id
1 'polypeptide(L)'
;MHAITEAQIAELVRTFYARARDDDQIGPIFNRAVADWDHHIAQISDFWSSMLLKTGRYEGRPMRPHLMLGLEPAHFDRWLRLFEATATELFAPDIAAAFILRARRIADSFEMGIATTQGRVAGPRHSV
;
A
#
# COMPACT_ATOMS: atom_id res chain seq x y z
N MET A 1 -12.42 21.60 2.19
CA MET A 1 -11.85 20.25 2.27
C MET A 1 -12.77 19.34 1.48
N HIS A 2 -12.34 18.88 0.30
CA HIS A 2 -13.16 17.97 -0.50
C HIS A 2 -13.07 16.57 0.12
N ALA A 3 -14.21 15.91 0.28
CA ALA A 3 -14.25 14.55 0.83
C ALA A 3 -13.63 13.56 -0.16
N ILE A 4 -12.85 12.60 0.34
CA ILE A 4 -12.32 11.49 -0.45
C ILE A 4 -13.49 10.62 -0.93
N THR A 5 -13.47 10.25 -2.21
CA THR A 5 -14.48 9.38 -2.83
C THR A 5 -13.90 8.02 -3.21
N GLU A 6 -14.78 7.03 -3.40
CA GLU A 6 -14.38 5.69 -3.84
C GLU A 6 -13.79 5.70 -5.26
N ALA A 7 -14.25 6.60 -6.11
CA ALA A 7 -13.69 6.79 -7.45
C ALA A 7 -12.23 7.25 -7.38
N GLN A 8 -11.91 8.21 -6.51
CA GLN A 8 -10.53 8.67 -6.28
C GLN A 8 -9.65 7.56 -5.69
N ILE A 9 -10.18 6.77 -4.74
CA ILE A 9 -9.47 5.61 -4.20
C ILE A 9 -9.11 4.63 -5.33
N ALA A 10 -10.09 4.29 -6.16
CA ALA A 10 -9.90 3.34 -7.26
C ALA A 10 -8.93 3.87 -8.32
N GLU A 11 -8.96 5.18 -8.61
CA GLU A 11 -8.00 5.85 -9.49
C GLU A 11 -6.57 5.78 -8.95
N LEU A 12 -6.37 6.11 -7.67
CA LEU A 12 -5.07 6.00 -7.00
C LEU A 12 -4.53 4.57 -7.07
N VAL A 13 -5.34 3.59 -6.67
CA VAL A 13 -4.93 2.17 -6.60
C VAL A 13 -4.56 1.65 -7.98
N ARG A 14 -5.39 1.92 -9.02
CA ARG A 14 -5.07 1.52 -10.40
C ARG A 14 -3.78 2.14 -10.90
N THR A 15 -3.62 3.46 -10.71
CA THR A 15 -2.45 4.19 -11.21
C THR A 15 -1.17 3.74 -10.51
N PHE A 16 -1.26 3.53 -9.19
CA PHE A 16 -0.16 3.03 -8.39
C PHE A 16 0.26 1.62 -8.82
N TYR A 17 -0.68 0.69 -8.99
CA TYR A 17 -0.34 -0.69 -9.36
C TYR A 17 0.13 -0.82 -10.81
N ALA A 18 -0.30 0.04 -11.73
CA ALA A 18 0.31 0.11 -13.06
C ALA A 18 1.81 0.42 -12.96
N ARG A 19 2.19 1.41 -12.15
CA ARG A 19 3.60 1.77 -11.91
C ARG A 19 4.36 0.68 -11.15
N ALA A 20 3.76 0.10 -10.12
CA ALA A 20 4.40 -0.93 -9.31
C ALA A 20 4.63 -2.23 -10.07
N ARG A 21 3.75 -2.56 -11.04
CA ARG A 21 3.87 -3.73 -11.90
C ARG A 21 5.09 -3.66 -12.82
N ASP A 22 5.39 -2.46 -13.32
CA ASP A 22 6.49 -2.20 -14.26
C ASP A 22 7.80 -1.80 -13.55
N ASP A 23 7.79 -1.73 -12.22
CA ASP A 23 8.96 -1.36 -11.43
C ASP A 23 10.01 -2.48 -11.37
N ASP A 24 11.27 -2.18 -11.68
CA ASP A 24 12.35 -3.18 -11.69
C ASP A 24 12.61 -3.84 -10.33
N GLN A 25 12.31 -3.16 -9.22
CA GLN A 25 12.61 -3.66 -7.88
C GLN A 25 11.42 -4.41 -7.27
N ILE A 26 10.22 -3.82 -7.29
CA ILE A 26 9.03 -4.43 -6.66
C ILE A 26 8.11 -5.14 -7.65
N GLY A 27 8.20 -4.83 -8.94
CA GLY A 27 7.42 -5.47 -10.00
C GLY A 27 7.60 -6.99 -10.05
N PRO A 28 8.84 -7.54 -9.99
CA PRO A 28 9.04 -8.99 -9.95
C PRO A 28 8.35 -9.69 -8.76
N ILE A 29 8.18 -9.01 -7.62
CA ILE A 29 7.49 -9.57 -6.45
C ILE A 29 5.99 -9.65 -6.73
N PHE A 30 5.39 -8.56 -7.21
CA PHE A 30 3.97 -8.54 -7.54
C PHE A 30 3.64 -9.47 -8.70
N ASN A 31 4.41 -9.45 -9.79
CA ASN A 31 4.18 -10.31 -10.96
C ASN A 31 4.27 -11.81 -10.64
N ARG A 32 5.00 -12.19 -9.58
CA ARG A 32 5.04 -13.57 -9.08
C ARG A 32 3.87 -13.88 -8.12
N ALA A 33 3.47 -12.92 -7.30
CA ALA A 33 2.47 -13.14 -6.24
C ALA A 33 1.02 -12.93 -6.70
N VAL A 34 0.80 -12.11 -7.74
CA VAL A 34 -0.51 -11.71 -8.23
C VAL A 34 -0.78 -12.37 -9.58
N ALA A 35 -1.70 -13.33 -9.59
CA ALA A 35 -2.15 -13.99 -10.83
C ALA A 35 -3.28 -13.21 -11.52
N ASP A 36 -4.24 -12.71 -10.75
CA ASP A 36 -5.37 -11.91 -11.23
C ASP A 36 -5.22 -10.47 -10.76
N TRP A 37 -4.81 -9.60 -11.68
CA TRP A 37 -4.55 -8.19 -11.42
C TRP A 37 -5.83 -7.38 -11.18
N ASP A 38 -6.91 -7.70 -11.90
CA ASP A 38 -8.17 -6.98 -11.75
C ASP A 38 -8.79 -7.29 -10.39
N HIS A 39 -8.77 -8.56 -9.99
CA HIS A 39 -9.20 -8.97 -8.65
C HIS A 39 -8.35 -8.31 -7.55
N HIS A 40 -7.02 -8.33 -7.69
CA HIS A 40 -6.10 -7.72 -6.72
C HIS A 40 -6.36 -6.21 -6.57
N ILE A 41 -6.48 -5.48 -7.69
CA ILE A 41 -6.79 -4.04 -7.68
C ILE A 41 -8.14 -3.76 -7.03
N ALA A 42 -9.17 -4.56 -7.31
CA ALA A 42 -10.48 -4.42 -6.69
C ALA A 42 -10.40 -4.63 -5.18
N GLN A 43 -9.74 -5.69 -4.73
CA GLN A 43 -9.55 -6.01 -3.31
C GLN A 43 -8.80 -4.90 -2.57
N ILE A 44 -7.73 -4.34 -3.16
CA ILE A 44 -6.98 -3.25 -2.54
C ILE A 44 -7.77 -1.93 -2.55
N SER A 45 -8.63 -1.72 -3.55
CA SER A 45 -9.57 -0.58 -3.54
C SER A 45 -10.55 -0.68 -2.36
N ASP A 46 -11.09 -1.87 -2.08
CA ASP A 46 -11.96 -2.09 -0.91
C ASP A 46 -11.22 -1.96 0.42
N PHE A 47 -9.95 -2.38 0.48
CA PHE A 47 -9.08 -2.15 1.64
C PHE A 47 -8.95 -0.66 1.95
N TRP A 48 -8.62 0.16 0.94
CA TRP A 48 -8.48 1.60 1.12
C TRP A 48 -9.81 2.29 1.43
N SER A 49 -10.91 1.88 0.79
CA SER A 49 -12.26 2.38 1.11
C SER A 49 -12.65 2.06 2.55
N SER A 50 -12.42 0.84 3.01
CA SER A 50 -12.70 0.44 4.40
C SER A 50 -11.87 1.25 5.39
N MET A 51 -10.64 1.60 5.01
CA MET A 51 -9.71 2.31 5.89
C MET A 51 -9.98 3.82 5.99
N LEU A 52 -10.30 4.47 4.87
CA LEU A 52 -10.47 5.93 4.81
C LEU A 52 -11.93 6.35 4.96
N LEU A 53 -12.85 5.56 4.43
CA LEU A 53 -14.28 5.87 4.38
C LEU A 53 -15.10 5.00 5.34
N LYS A 54 -14.47 4.06 6.06
CA LYS A 54 -15.11 3.18 7.05
C LYS A 54 -16.25 2.34 6.47
N THR A 55 -16.16 1.96 5.19
CA THR A 55 -17.20 1.19 4.51
C THR A 55 -17.31 -0.27 4.99
N GLY A 56 -16.24 -0.82 5.56
CA GLY A 56 -16.22 -2.17 6.13
C GLY A 56 -16.23 -3.31 5.09
N ARG A 57 -16.00 -3.04 3.81
CA ARG A 57 -16.07 -4.05 2.74
C ARG A 57 -14.84 -4.96 2.65
N TYR A 58 -13.74 -4.60 3.31
CA TYR A 58 -12.55 -5.42 3.37
C TYR A 58 -12.44 -6.15 4.71
N GLU A 59 -12.58 -7.46 4.67
CA GLU A 59 -12.47 -8.36 5.83
C GLU A 59 -11.16 -9.17 5.84
N GLY A 60 -10.26 -8.88 4.91
CA GLY A 60 -9.01 -9.63 4.72
C GLY A 60 -7.97 -9.38 5.83
N ARG A 61 -6.95 -10.23 5.86
CA ARG A 61 -5.80 -10.12 6.79
C ARG A 61 -4.56 -9.69 6.00
N PRO A 62 -4.35 -8.38 5.78
CA PRO A 62 -3.38 -7.90 4.80
C PRO A 62 -1.95 -8.27 5.17
N MET A 63 -1.62 -8.44 6.46
CA MET A 63 -0.28 -8.84 6.91
C MET A 63 0.14 -10.24 6.42
N ARG A 64 -0.78 -11.22 6.43
CA ARG A 64 -0.42 -12.64 6.28
C ARG A 64 0.36 -12.95 5.00
N PRO A 65 -0.08 -12.48 3.81
CA PRO A 65 0.69 -12.69 2.58
C PRO A 65 2.10 -12.08 2.64
N HIS A 66 2.25 -10.88 3.21
CA HIS A 66 3.51 -10.15 3.23
C HIS A 66 4.61 -10.84 4.06
N LEU A 67 4.22 -11.61 5.08
CA LEU A 67 5.16 -12.42 5.88
C LEU A 67 5.84 -13.52 5.06
N MET A 68 5.22 -13.98 3.97
CA MET A 68 5.69 -15.12 3.17
C MET A 68 6.47 -14.71 1.92
N LEU A 69 6.57 -13.40 1.63
CA LEU A 69 7.13 -12.89 0.38
C LEU A 69 8.64 -12.61 0.43
N GLY A 70 9.28 -12.74 1.60
CA GLY A 70 10.70 -12.41 1.78
C GLY A 70 10.98 -10.92 1.55
N LEU A 71 10.07 -10.04 1.97
CA LEU A 71 10.24 -8.59 1.81
C LEU A 71 11.36 -8.06 2.69
N GLU A 72 11.95 -6.96 2.23
CA GLU A 72 13.10 -6.29 2.83
C GLU A 72 12.76 -4.80 2.94
N PRO A 73 13.42 -4.03 3.84
CA PRO A 73 13.13 -2.62 4.02
C PRO A 73 13.14 -1.80 2.73
N ALA A 74 14.09 -2.10 1.83
CA ALA A 74 14.21 -1.42 0.54
C ALA A 74 12.97 -1.60 -0.36
N HIS A 75 12.25 -2.73 -0.24
CA HIS A 75 11.00 -2.96 -0.99
C HIS A 75 9.89 -2.01 -0.51
N PHE A 76 9.79 -1.78 0.79
CA PHE A 76 8.83 -0.82 1.36
C PHE A 76 9.19 0.61 0.99
N ASP A 77 10.48 0.97 1.00
CA ASP A 77 10.94 2.29 0.58
C ASP A 77 10.56 2.57 -0.88
N ARG A 78 10.73 1.58 -1.78
CA ARG A 78 10.36 1.73 -3.18
C ARG A 78 8.85 1.82 -3.37
N TRP A 79 8.10 0.97 -2.68
CA TRP A 79 6.64 0.99 -2.68
C TRP A 79 6.10 2.36 -2.23
N LEU A 80 6.62 2.91 -1.14
CA LEU A 80 6.23 4.24 -0.65
C LEU A 80 6.61 5.35 -1.63
N ARG A 81 7.81 5.34 -2.20
CA ARG A 81 8.20 6.35 -3.21
C ARG A 81 7.21 6.40 -4.38
N LEU A 82 6.82 5.24 -4.92
CA LEU A 82 5.86 5.17 -6.03
C LEU A 82 4.45 5.59 -5.58
N PHE A 83 4.02 5.17 -4.41
CA PHE A 83 2.69 5.49 -3.87
C PHE A 83 2.55 6.99 -3.58
N GLU A 84 3.54 7.58 -2.92
CA GLU A 84 3.57 9.01 -2.57
C GLU A 84 3.59 9.88 -3.83
N ALA A 85 4.45 9.57 -4.80
CA ALA A 85 4.46 10.28 -6.09
C ALA A 85 3.09 10.22 -6.78
N THR A 86 2.48 9.03 -6.82
CA THR A 86 1.16 8.85 -7.44
C THR A 86 0.07 9.65 -6.72
N ALA A 87 0.05 9.65 -5.39
CA ALA A 87 -0.92 10.41 -4.61
C ALA A 87 -0.75 11.93 -4.80
N THR A 88 0.49 12.42 -4.83
CA THR A 88 0.78 13.84 -5.04
C THR A 88 0.47 14.32 -6.46
N GLU A 89 0.61 13.46 -7.46
CA GLU A 89 0.25 13.78 -8.85
C GLU A 89 -1.26 13.84 -9.07
N LEU A 90 -2.02 12.95 -8.43
CA LEU A 90 -3.47 12.84 -8.66
C LEU A 90 -4.31 13.82 -7.83
N PHE A 91 -3.81 14.26 -6.66
CA PHE A 91 -4.64 14.95 -5.69
C PHE A 91 -4.04 16.25 -5.16
N ALA A 92 -4.93 17.13 -4.69
CA ALA A 92 -4.54 18.28 -3.91
C ALA A 92 -3.78 17.86 -2.63
N PRO A 93 -2.89 18.74 -2.09
CA PRO A 93 -2.00 18.38 -0.98
C PRO A 93 -2.69 17.81 0.26
N ASP A 94 -3.90 18.29 0.60
CA ASP A 94 -4.67 17.82 1.76
C ASP A 94 -5.14 16.37 1.59
N ILE A 95 -5.64 16.02 0.41
CA ILE A 95 -6.07 14.66 0.09
C ILE A 95 -4.87 13.73 -0.03
N ALA A 96 -3.82 14.14 -0.74
CA ALA A 96 -2.61 13.34 -0.90
C ALA A 96 -1.99 13.01 0.47
N ALA A 97 -1.88 13.99 1.38
CA ALA A 97 -1.35 13.81 2.72
C ALA A 97 -2.12 12.74 3.53
N ALA A 98 -3.44 12.66 3.38
CA ALA A 98 -4.26 11.65 4.07
C ALA A 98 -3.92 10.22 3.63
N PHE A 99 -3.74 9.99 2.32
CA PHE A 99 -3.30 8.70 1.79
C PHE A 99 -1.87 8.36 2.22
N ILE A 100 -0.95 9.31 2.08
CA ILE A 100 0.48 9.14 2.38
C ILE A 100 0.71 8.80 3.85
N LEU A 101 0.09 9.54 4.77
CA LEU A 101 0.18 9.27 6.21
C LEU A 101 -0.24 7.82 6.53
N ARG A 102 -1.28 7.34 5.85
CA ARG A 102 -1.81 6.00 6.10
C ARG A 102 -0.93 4.91 5.48
N ALA A 103 -0.43 5.14 4.28
CA ALA A 103 0.55 4.28 3.60
C ALA A 103 1.82 4.07 4.44
N ARG A 104 2.39 5.15 4.98
CA ARG A 104 3.59 5.10 5.84
C ARG A 104 3.38 4.24 7.09
N ARG A 105 2.22 4.40 7.75
CA ARG A 105 1.85 3.58 8.94
C ARG A 105 1.67 2.09 8.60
N ILE A 106 1.17 1.77 7.40
CA ILE A 106 1.05 0.38 6.93
C ILE A 106 2.43 -0.21 6.70
N ALA A 107 3.32 0.51 6.01
CA ALA A 107 4.69 0.07 5.79
C ALA A 107 5.41 -0.23 7.12
N ASP A 108 5.37 0.71 8.08
CA ASP A 108 5.94 0.50 9.41
C ASP A 108 5.38 -0.76 10.09
N SER A 109 4.05 -0.91 10.07
CA SER A 109 3.39 -2.07 10.69
C SER A 109 3.86 -3.39 10.06
N PHE A 110 3.99 -3.44 8.73
CA PHE A 110 4.38 -4.63 7.99
C PHE A 110 5.83 -5.00 8.24
N GLU A 111 6.73 -4.02 8.23
CA GLU A 111 8.14 -4.23 8.53
C GLU A 111 8.36 -4.71 9.96
N MET A 112 7.68 -4.10 10.93
CA MET A 112 7.71 -4.55 12.31
C MET A 112 7.18 -5.98 12.45
N GLY A 113 6.08 -6.31 11.76
CA GLY A 113 5.52 -7.67 11.71
C GLY A 113 6.51 -8.69 11.18
N ILE A 114 7.15 -8.39 10.04
CA ILE A 114 8.17 -9.25 9.42
C ILE A 114 9.38 -9.42 10.35
N ALA A 115 9.92 -8.33 10.91
CA ALA A 115 11.04 -8.37 11.84
C ALA A 115 10.73 -9.26 13.06
N THR A 116 9.52 -9.12 13.62
CA THR A 116 9.07 -9.92 14.76
C THR A 116 9.06 -11.42 14.43
N THR A 117 8.54 -11.81 13.25
CA THR A 117 8.55 -13.22 12.82
C THR A 117 9.95 -13.78 12.59
N GLN A 118 10.94 -12.91 12.40
CA GLN A 118 12.35 -13.25 12.21
C GLN A 118 13.15 -13.14 13.52
N GLY A 119 12.50 -12.94 14.67
CA GLY A 119 13.14 -12.82 15.98
C GLY A 119 13.91 -11.50 16.17
N ARG A 120 13.61 -10.46 15.38
CA ARG A 120 14.23 -9.14 15.46
C ARG A 120 13.23 -8.10 15.96
N VAL A 121 13.76 -7.05 16.57
CA VAL A 121 12.98 -5.86 16.95
C VAL A 121 13.25 -4.76 15.94
N ALA A 122 12.19 -4.20 15.35
CA ALA A 122 12.25 -3.04 14.48
C ALA A 122 11.30 -1.96 15.02
N GLY A 123 11.68 -0.69 14.87
CA GLY A 123 10.83 0.46 15.14
C GLY A 123 10.26 1.07 13.84
N PRO A 124 9.33 2.04 13.95
CA PRO A 124 8.82 2.75 12.78
C PRO A 124 9.95 3.52 12.07
N ARG A 125 9.93 3.50 10.74
CA ARG A 125 10.87 4.23 9.87
C ARG A 125 10.19 5.35 9.09
N HIS A 126 8.88 5.28 8.89
CA HIS A 126 8.17 6.11 7.90
C HIS A 126 7.15 7.07 8.49
N SER A 127 6.47 6.69 9.57
CA SER A 127 5.33 7.45 10.11
C SER A 127 5.70 8.55 11.12
N VAL A 128 6.99 8.86 11.26
CA VAL A 128 7.54 9.90 12.14
C VAL A 128 7.51 11.29 11.51
#